data_AF-A0A645EQC7-F1
#
_entry.id   AF-A0A645EQC7-F1
#
_cell.length_a   1.000
_cell.length_b   1.000
_cell.length_c   1.000
_cell.angle_alpha   90.00
_cell.angle_beta   90.00
_cell.angle_gamma   90.00
#
_symmetry.space_group_name_H-M   'P 1'
#
loop_
_entity.id
_entity.type
_entity.pdbx_description
1 polymer ?
#
loop_
_entity_poly.entity_id
_entity_poly.type
_entity_poly.pdbx_seq_one_letter_code
_entity_poly.pdbx_strand_id
1 'polypeptide(L)'
;MPEARIILSQTAIYLATSPKSNSSYLAIDEALAEAEKSGNLPVPLHLRNAPTKLMKELGYGNEYKYAHSYSGNFVEQDFLPKELNDKKFYEPGDNSKEAEIKKRLSAQWKKYNY
;
A
#
# COMPACT_ATOMS: atom_id res chain seq x y z
N MET A 1 -32.19 19.62 -13.07
CA MET A 1 -30.94 20.17 -13.66
C MET A 1 -30.63 19.45 -14.97
N PRO A 2 -30.67 20.14 -16.13
CA PRO A 2 -30.36 19.51 -17.43
C PRO A 2 -28.86 19.33 -17.70
N GLU A 3 -27.96 20.12 -17.11
CA GLU A 3 -26.53 20.11 -17.45
C GLU A 3 -25.73 18.99 -16.76
N ALA A 4 -26.14 18.57 -15.56
CA ALA A 4 -25.48 17.48 -14.82
C ALA A 4 -25.40 16.16 -15.61
N ARG A 5 -26.34 15.92 -16.55
CA ARG A 5 -26.33 14.74 -17.42
C ARG A 5 -25.10 14.68 -18.34
N ILE A 6 -24.48 15.83 -18.63
CA ILE A 6 -23.32 15.91 -19.54
C ILE A 6 -22.10 15.26 -18.90
N ILE A 7 -21.74 15.70 -17.69
CA ILE A 7 -20.59 15.14 -16.95
C ILE A 7 -20.81 13.67 -16.59
N LEU A 8 -22.07 13.29 -16.28
CA LEU A 8 -22.41 11.90 -15.97
C LEU A 8 -22.31 10.99 -17.20
N SER A 9 -22.80 11.45 -18.37
CA SER A 9 -22.68 10.72 -19.63
C SER A 9 -21.22 10.51 -20.03
N GLN A 10 -20.40 11.59 -19.96
CA GLN A 10 -18.97 11.50 -20.25
C GLN A 10 -18.25 10.52 -19.31
N THR A 11 -18.54 10.58 -18.01
CA THR A 11 -17.95 9.68 -17.00
C THR A 11 -18.37 8.23 -17.24
N ALA A 12 -19.65 7.99 -17.53
CA ALA A 12 -20.15 6.64 -17.81
C ALA A 12 -19.46 6.01 -19.02
N ILE A 13 -19.32 6.76 -20.12
CA ILE A 13 -18.62 6.29 -21.33
C ILE A 13 -17.14 6.02 -21.02
N TYR A 14 -16.46 6.93 -20.32
CA TYR A 14 -15.05 6.76 -19.93
C TYR A 14 -14.84 5.49 -19.10
N LEU A 15 -15.67 5.26 -18.08
CA LEU A 15 -15.60 4.08 -17.24
C LEU A 15 -15.93 2.81 -18.04
N ALA A 16 -16.96 2.84 -18.89
CA ALA A 16 -17.39 1.70 -19.70
C ALA A 16 -16.29 1.22 -20.67
N THR A 17 -15.54 2.14 -21.27
CA THR A 17 -14.47 1.83 -22.24
C THR A 17 -13.09 1.65 -21.62
N SER A 18 -12.91 1.97 -20.34
CA SER A 18 -11.64 1.75 -19.63
C SER A 18 -11.36 0.27 -19.34
N PRO A 19 -10.08 -0.14 -19.26
CA PRO A 19 -9.71 -1.43 -18.69
C PRO A 19 -10.32 -1.60 -17.30
N LYS A 20 -10.81 -2.80 -16.99
CA LYS A 20 -11.42 -3.13 -15.70
C LYS A 20 -10.42 -3.89 -14.85
N SER A 21 -10.37 -3.56 -13.57
CA SER A 21 -9.58 -4.30 -12.58
C SER A 21 -10.27 -4.17 -11.22
N ASN A 22 -10.35 -5.29 -10.51
CA ASN A 22 -10.79 -5.37 -9.12
C ASN A 22 -9.62 -5.70 -8.18
N SER A 23 -8.37 -5.59 -8.66
CA SER A 23 -7.14 -5.89 -7.91
C SER A 23 -7.07 -5.16 -6.57
N SER A 24 -7.33 -3.84 -6.55
CA SER A 24 -7.32 -3.03 -5.33
C SER A 24 -8.48 -3.35 -4.40
N TYR A 25 -9.63 -3.75 -4.97
CA TYR A 25 -10.81 -4.19 -4.23
C TYR A 25 -10.52 -5.51 -3.49
N LEU A 26 -9.96 -6.50 -4.18
CA LEU A 26 -9.54 -7.75 -3.55
C LEU A 26 -8.44 -7.53 -2.50
N ALA A 27 -7.51 -6.62 -2.76
CA ALA A 27 -6.42 -6.30 -1.84
C ALA A 27 -6.91 -5.74 -0.50
N ILE A 28 -7.90 -4.83 -0.52
CA ILE A 28 -8.45 -4.28 0.72
C ILE A 28 -9.31 -5.32 1.45
N ASP A 29 -10.09 -6.14 0.74
CA ASP A 29 -10.86 -7.22 1.35
C ASP A 29 -9.95 -8.23 2.05
N GLU A 30 -8.84 -8.62 1.42
CA GLU A 30 -7.85 -9.52 2.03
C GLU A 30 -7.15 -8.89 3.23
N ALA A 31 -6.77 -7.60 3.15
CA ALA A 31 -6.15 -6.90 4.27
C ALA A 31 -7.09 -6.75 5.48
N LEU A 32 -8.38 -6.48 5.23
CA LEU A 32 -9.40 -6.42 6.28
C LEU A 32 -9.60 -7.78 6.94
N ALA A 33 -9.74 -8.84 6.14
CA ALA A 33 -9.88 -10.20 6.65
C ALA A 33 -8.65 -10.63 7.46
N GLU A 34 -7.45 -10.21 7.04
CA GLU A 34 -6.23 -10.50 7.79
C GLU A 34 -6.17 -9.72 9.11
N ALA A 35 -6.62 -8.47 9.14
CA ALA A 35 -6.70 -7.68 10.38
C ALA A 35 -7.66 -8.32 11.39
N GLU A 36 -8.81 -8.80 10.93
CA GLU A 36 -9.78 -9.52 11.77
C GLU A 36 -9.20 -10.85 12.30
N LYS A 37 -8.47 -11.58 11.46
CA LYS A 37 -7.87 -12.87 11.80
C LYS A 37 -6.65 -12.75 12.74
N SER A 38 -5.77 -11.78 12.48
CA SER A 38 -4.49 -11.64 13.18
C SER A 38 -4.63 -10.90 14.51
N GLY A 39 -5.74 -10.20 14.74
CA GLY A 39 -6.02 -9.51 15.98
C GLY A 39 -5.11 -8.30 16.18
N ASN A 40 -4.64 -8.09 17.42
CA ASN A 40 -3.89 -6.89 17.80
C ASN A 40 -2.37 -7.07 17.66
N LEU A 41 -1.89 -7.42 16.47
CA LEU A 41 -0.45 -7.46 16.22
C LEU A 41 0.17 -6.06 16.46
N PRO A 42 1.33 -6.00 17.13
CA PRO A 42 1.93 -4.71 17.47
C PRO A 42 2.48 -4.01 16.22
N VAL A 43 2.32 -2.68 16.18
CA VAL A 43 3.03 -1.84 15.20
C VAL A 43 4.55 -2.03 15.37
N PRO A 44 5.32 -2.25 14.29
CA PRO A 44 6.78 -2.32 14.35
C PRO A 44 7.41 -1.12 15.08
N LEU A 45 8.43 -1.36 15.90
CA LEU A 45 9.02 -0.34 16.78
C LEU A 45 9.49 0.91 16.01
N HIS A 46 10.13 0.71 14.86
CA HIS A 46 10.63 1.79 14.00
C HIS A 46 9.51 2.61 13.34
N LEU A 47 8.26 2.18 13.39
CA LEU A 47 7.10 2.95 12.90
C LEU A 47 6.33 3.66 14.03
N ARG A 48 6.62 3.35 15.29
CA ARG A 48 5.91 3.95 16.43
C ARG A 48 6.31 5.40 16.61
N ASN A 49 5.33 6.23 16.96
CA ASN A 49 5.61 7.58 17.42
C ASN A 49 6.34 7.55 18.78
N ALA A 50 7.31 8.44 18.97
CA ALA A 50 8.11 8.53 20.18
C ALA A 50 8.14 9.96 20.76
N PRO A 51 6.99 10.50 21.19
CA PRO A 51 6.91 11.87 21.69
C PRO A 51 7.54 12.05 23.08
N THR A 52 7.58 11.01 23.91
CA THR A 52 8.11 11.09 25.28
C THR A 52 9.56 10.59 25.38
N LYS A 53 10.28 11.03 26.41
CA LYS A 53 11.66 10.58 26.67
C LYS A 53 11.73 9.07 26.91
N LEU A 54 10.82 8.52 27.70
CA LEU A 54 10.71 7.08 27.96
C LEU A 54 10.51 6.28 26.67
N MET A 55 9.66 6.74 25.75
CA MET A 55 9.43 6.06 24.48
C MET A 55 10.68 6.00 23.60
N LYS A 56 11.49 7.07 23.58
CA LYS A 56 12.77 7.09 22.86
C LYS A 56 13.79 6.14 23.51
N GLU A 57 13.85 6.11 24.83
CA GLU A 57 14.70 5.16 25.59
C GLU A 57 14.29 3.70 25.32
N LEU A 58 12.99 3.44 25.13
CA LEU A 58 12.44 2.14 24.74
C LEU A 58 12.59 1.83 23.23
N GLY A 59 13.25 2.70 22.47
CA GLY A 59 13.56 2.47 21.06
C GLY A 59 12.43 2.76 20.07
N TYR A 60 11.39 3.50 20.47
CA TYR A 60 10.27 3.80 19.57
C TYR A 60 10.73 4.77 18.49
N GLY A 61 10.38 4.48 17.24
CA GLY A 61 10.78 5.28 16.08
C GLY A 61 12.29 5.27 15.79
N ASN A 62 13.09 4.57 16.59
CA ASN A 62 14.49 4.35 16.27
C ASN A 62 14.58 3.50 15.00
N GLU A 63 15.61 3.76 14.20
CA GLU A 63 15.86 3.07 12.92
C GLU A 63 14.80 3.32 11.83
N TYR A 64 13.85 4.23 12.05
CA TYR A 64 12.95 4.67 10.98
C TYR A 64 13.76 5.29 9.84
N LYS A 65 13.69 4.66 8.67
CA LYS A 65 14.31 5.17 7.44
C LYS A 65 13.36 6.15 6.77
N TYR A 66 13.68 7.44 6.88
CA TYR A 66 12.92 8.49 6.20
C TYR A 66 13.16 8.45 4.69
N ALA A 67 12.18 7.96 3.92
CA ALA A 67 12.33 7.64 2.50
C ALA A 67 12.85 8.82 1.63
N HIS A 68 12.50 10.07 1.96
CA HIS A 68 12.96 11.26 1.24
C HIS A 68 14.47 11.51 1.35
N SER A 69 15.15 10.91 2.32
CA SER A 69 16.60 10.99 2.44
C SER A 69 17.34 9.96 1.57
N TYR A 70 16.63 9.05 0.91
CA TYR A 70 17.21 8.00 0.07
C TYR A 70 17.01 8.29 -1.41
N SER A 71 17.90 7.73 -2.24
CA SER A 71 17.83 7.89 -3.70
C SER A 71 16.49 7.40 -4.24
N GLY A 72 15.89 8.17 -5.15
CA GLY A 72 14.58 7.87 -5.71
C GLY A 72 13.42 7.98 -4.72
N ASN A 73 13.64 8.60 -3.55
CA ASN A 73 12.68 8.71 -2.45
C ASN A 73 12.16 7.34 -1.97
N PHE A 74 13.00 6.30 -2.04
CA PHE A 74 12.63 4.94 -1.71
C PHE A 74 13.71 4.26 -0.86
N VAL A 75 13.28 3.49 0.13
CA VAL A 75 14.16 2.67 0.97
C VAL A 75 13.43 1.40 1.37
N GLU A 76 14.13 0.28 1.29
CA GLU A 76 13.60 -1.00 1.74
C GLU A 76 13.58 -1.04 3.28
N GLN A 77 12.37 -1.21 3.81
CA GLN A 77 12.06 -1.30 5.23
C GLN A 77 10.77 -2.11 5.38
N ASP A 78 10.69 -2.95 6.41
CA ASP A 78 9.47 -3.69 6.72
C ASP A 78 8.41 -2.75 7.29
N PHE A 79 7.19 -2.82 6.76
CA PHE A 79 6.07 -2.00 7.21
C PHE A 79 4.96 -2.78 7.92
N LEU A 80 4.89 -4.08 7.65
CA LEU A 80 3.97 -4.99 8.33
C LEU A 80 4.58 -5.49 9.64
N PRO A 81 3.74 -5.95 10.61
CA PRO A 81 4.22 -6.70 11.76
C PRO A 81 5.06 -7.91 11.33
N LYS A 82 5.96 -8.36 12.22
CA LYS A 82 6.89 -9.45 11.92
C LYS A 82 6.17 -10.73 11.52
N GLU A 83 5.01 -10.98 12.09
CA GLU A 83 4.15 -12.14 11.84
C GLU A 83 3.54 -12.13 10.43
N LEU A 84 3.48 -10.95 9.79
CA LEU A 84 2.93 -10.74 8.45
C LEU A 84 4.00 -10.31 7.43
N ASN A 85 5.28 -10.41 7.77
CA ASN A 85 6.36 -9.66 7.11
C ASN A 85 6.52 -9.98 5.60
N ASP A 86 5.99 -11.10 5.12
CA ASP A 86 6.08 -11.52 3.72
C ASP A 86 4.74 -11.48 2.98
N LYS A 87 3.69 -10.95 3.61
CA LYS A 87 2.37 -10.85 2.97
C LYS A 87 2.34 -9.74 1.92
N LYS A 88 1.73 -10.07 0.79
CA LYS A 88 1.36 -9.15 -0.29
C LYS A 88 -0.15 -9.25 -0.48
N PHE A 89 -0.85 -8.14 -0.30
CA PHE A 89 -2.29 -8.06 -0.52
C PHE A 89 -2.65 -7.58 -1.93
N TYR A 90 -1.81 -6.75 -2.54
CA TYR A 90 -2.07 -6.19 -3.86
C TYR A 90 -1.31 -6.95 -4.94
N GLU A 91 -2.03 -7.62 -5.83
CA GLU A 91 -1.49 -8.16 -7.09
C GLU A 91 -2.04 -7.32 -8.25
N PRO A 92 -1.20 -6.57 -8.98
CA PRO A 92 -1.64 -5.81 -10.14
C PRO A 92 -2.23 -6.74 -11.22
N GLY A 93 -3.35 -6.35 -11.80
CA GLY A 93 -3.97 -7.07 -12.92
C GLY A 93 -3.25 -6.89 -14.25
N ASP A 94 -3.76 -7.57 -15.27
CA ASP A 94 -3.15 -7.60 -16.61
C ASP A 94 -3.76 -6.53 -17.53
N ASN A 95 -3.40 -5.27 -17.29
CA ASN A 95 -3.70 -4.14 -18.17
C ASN A 95 -2.53 -3.16 -18.19
N SER A 96 -2.49 -2.27 -19.19
CA SER A 96 -1.36 -1.36 -19.40
C SER A 96 -1.02 -0.48 -18.19
N LYS A 97 -2.03 0.05 -17.49
CA LYS A 97 -1.81 0.88 -16.30
C LYS A 97 -1.23 0.06 -15.14
N GLU A 98 -1.77 -1.13 -14.91
CA GLU A 98 -1.30 -2.00 -13.83
C GLU A 98 0.02 -2.68 -14.15
N ALA A 99 0.35 -2.90 -15.42
CA ALA A 99 1.68 -3.37 -15.85
C ALA A 99 2.77 -2.36 -15.48
N GLU A 100 2.51 -1.06 -15.59
CA GLU A 100 3.44 -0.02 -15.13
C GLU A 100 3.62 -0.05 -13.61
N ILE A 101 2.51 -0.24 -12.87
CA ILE A 101 2.54 -0.39 -11.41
C ILE A 101 3.36 -1.62 -11.03
N LYS A 102 3.10 -2.77 -11.66
CA LYS A 102 3.81 -4.03 -11.44
C LYS A 102 5.30 -3.86 -11.66
N LYS A 103 5.71 -3.30 -12.80
CA LYS A 103 7.12 -3.01 -13.11
C LYS A 103 7.79 -2.16 -12.03
N ARG A 104 7.11 -1.12 -11.54
CA ARG A 104 7.63 -0.28 -10.45
C ARG A 104 7.74 -1.05 -9.13
N LEU A 105 6.73 -1.85 -8.79
CA LEU A 105 6.73 -2.68 -7.58
C LEU A 105 7.83 -3.75 -7.63
N SER A 106 8.03 -4.45 -8.77
CA SER A 106 9.12 -5.43 -8.95
C SER A 106 10.50 -4.78 -8.82
N ALA A 107 10.67 -3.54 -9.30
CA ALA A 107 11.94 -2.82 -9.18
C ALA A 107 12.23 -2.35 -7.74
N GLN A 108 11.19 -1.94 -7.00
CA GLN A 108 11.30 -1.44 -5.63
C GLN A 108 11.37 -2.56 -4.58
N TRP A 109 10.59 -3.62 -4.77
CA TRP A 109 10.32 -4.63 -3.75
C TRP A 109 10.70 -6.04 -4.19
N LYS A 110 12.01 -6.33 -4.16
CA LYS A 110 12.53 -7.66 -4.53
C LYS A 110 11.98 -8.78 -3.63
N LYS A 111 11.69 -8.47 -2.36
CA LYS A 111 11.16 -9.39 -1.36
C LYS A 111 9.82 -10.04 -1.76
N TYR A 112 8.91 -9.30 -2.42
CA TYR A 112 7.55 -9.77 -2.70
C TYR A 112 7.39 -10.45 -4.06
N ASN A 113 8.47 -10.58 -4.82
CA ASN A 113 8.53 -11.24 -6.13
C ASN A 113 7.33 -10.86 -7.03
N TYR A 114 7.11 -9.55 -7.20
CA TYR A 114 6.14 -9.00 -8.14
C TYR A 114 6.53 -9.32 -9.59
#